data_AF-A0A534M8I6-F1
#
_entry.id   AF-A0A534M8I6-F1
#
_cell.length_a   1.000
_cell.length_b   1.000
_cell.length_c   1.000
_cell.angle_alpha   90.00
_cell.angle_beta   90.00
_cell.angle_gamma   90.00
#
_symmetry.space_group_name_H-M   'P 1'
#
loop_
_entity.id
_entity.type
_entity.pdbx_description
1 polymer ?
#
loop_
_entity_poly.entity_id
_entity_poly.type
_entity_poly.pdbx_seq_one_letter_code
_entity_poly.pdbx_strand_id
1 'polypeptide(L)'
;MRRGFYASTEFSFLVAGLAIIVMAWAANLLGVFSGGSSDSHGGMDIYFWFLFMLQGIAFAAVGAAYDHHRRLMSDAAFAKRYLVGYLFILDGAIHLLAFNEHLISSTYAVLFFEVVSPVQIILGVLIPHLSSRFDVAWLLFTLFLIAAYVVTRTVAIWPIGEVEAVDPLGLISKAVETATGAALVSLMWARRVGRANLPSASPTDGP
;
A
#
# COMPACT_ATOMS: atom_id res chain seq x y z
N MET A 1 -6.46 30.73 24.50
CA MET A 1 -5.72 29.44 24.65
C MET A 1 -5.63 28.78 23.28
N ARG A 2 -4.47 28.84 22.62
CA ARG A 2 -4.25 28.11 21.36
C ARG A 2 -4.14 26.62 21.71
N ARG A 3 -5.08 25.78 21.23
CA ARG A 3 -4.91 24.32 21.25
C ARG A 3 -3.66 24.01 20.43
N GLY A 4 -2.56 23.68 21.09
CA GLY A 4 -1.37 23.17 20.42
C GLY A 4 -1.74 21.90 19.67
N PHE A 5 -1.27 21.77 18.44
CA PHE A 5 -1.36 20.53 17.69
C PHE A 5 -0.56 19.48 18.44
N TYR A 6 -1.22 18.48 19.03
CA TYR A 6 -0.55 17.34 19.66
C TYR A 6 -0.51 16.22 18.62
N ALA A 7 0.65 16.02 18.01
CA ALA A 7 0.87 14.89 17.12
C ALA A 7 0.92 13.60 17.96
N SER A 8 0.11 12.60 17.62
CA SER A 8 0.22 11.28 18.25
C SER A 8 1.53 10.60 17.84
N THR A 9 1.94 9.56 18.57
CA THR A 9 3.13 8.78 18.19
C THR A 9 2.89 8.08 16.85
N GLU A 10 1.71 7.51 16.65
CA GLU A 10 1.28 6.94 15.37
C GLU A 10 1.44 7.95 14.23
N PHE A 11 0.91 9.17 14.38
CA PHE A 11 0.98 10.18 13.33
C PHE A 11 2.43 10.59 13.05
N SER A 12 3.23 10.80 14.09
CA SER A 12 4.62 11.23 13.96
C SER A 12 5.47 10.19 13.23
N PHE A 13 5.34 8.93 13.61
CA PHE A 13 6.05 7.82 12.99
C PHE A 13 5.53 7.50 11.59
N LEU A 14 4.23 7.65 11.33
CA LEU A 14 3.66 7.53 10.00
C LEU A 14 4.23 8.60 9.07
N VAL A 15 4.25 9.87 9.48
CA VAL A 15 4.82 10.97 8.69
C VAL A 15 6.32 10.74 8.44
N ALA A 16 7.07 10.33 9.47
CA ALA A 16 8.49 10.00 9.31
C ALA A 16 8.70 8.82 8.34
N GLY A 17 7.88 7.77 8.44
CA GLY A 17 7.91 6.63 7.53
C GLY A 17 7.61 6.99 6.08
N LEU A 18 6.58 7.80 5.85
CA LEU A 18 6.24 8.32 4.53
C LEU A 18 7.34 9.24 3.97
N ALA A 19 7.96 10.06 4.82
CA ALA A 19 9.10 10.88 4.42
C ALA A 19 10.29 10.02 3.97
N ILE A 20 10.60 8.92 4.68
CA ILE A 20 11.63 7.97 4.26
C ILE A 20 11.30 7.38 2.89
N ILE A 21 10.05 6.95 2.66
CA ILE A 21 9.62 6.40 1.36
C ILE A 21 9.80 7.42 0.24
N VAL A 22 9.33 8.66 0.42
CA VAL A 22 9.44 9.72 -0.58
C VAL A 22 10.90 10.09 -0.85
N MET A 23 11.74 10.18 0.19
CA MET A 23 13.16 10.47 0.03
C MET A 23 13.90 9.34 -0.70
N ALA A 24 13.56 8.08 -0.42
CA ALA A 24 14.09 6.91 -1.13
C ALA A 24 13.73 6.97 -2.62
N TRP A 25 12.45 7.22 -2.91
CA TRP A 25 11.94 7.34 -4.27
C TRP A 25 12.62 8.48 -5.03
N ALA A 26 12.72 9.66 -4.41
CA ALA A 26 13.33 10.84 -5.02
C ALA A 26 14.84 10.63 -5.27
N ALA A 27 15.55 9.98 -4.35
CA ALA A 27 16.96 9.66 -4.54
C ALA A 27 17.17 8.67 -5.69
N ASN A 28 16.31 7.65 -5.81
CA ASN A 28 16.32 6.74 -6.96
C ASN A 28 16.01 7.48 -8.28
N LEU A 29 15.01 8.38 -8.27
CA LEU A 29 14.63 9.19 -9.43
C LEU A 29 15.80 10.07 -9.92
N LEU A 30 16.51 10.72 -8.99
CA LEU A 30 17.72 11.49 -9.31
C LEU A 30 18.81 10.59 -9.89
N GLY A 31 18.94 9.35 -9.40
CA GLY A 31 19.79 8.32 -9.97
C GLY A 31 19.51 8.05 -11.44
N VAL A 32 18.24 7.82 -11.79
CA VAL A 32 17.80 7.59 -13.18
C VAL A 32 18.19 8.76 -14.09
N PHE A 33 17.96 10.01 -13.67
CA PHE A 33 18.33 11.18 -14.47
C PHE A 33 19.84 11.43 -14.57
N SER A 34 20.63 10.96 -13.60
CA SER A 34 22.09 11.16 -13.57
C SER A 34 22.87 10.18 -14.45
N GLY A 35 22.21 9.21 -15.09
CA GLY A 35 22.85 8.26 -16.00
C GLY A 35 23.82 7.28 -15.32
N GLY A 36 23.72 7.08 -14.01
CA GLY A 36 24.54 6.11 -13.28
C GLY A 36 26.02 6.48 -13.15
N SER A 37 26.33 7.73 -12.80
CA SER A 37 27.70 8.06 -12.37
C SER A 37 28.03 7.26 -11.10
N SER A 38 29.07 6.42 -11.18
CA SER A 38 29.45 5.38 -10.21
C SER A 38 29.73 5.85 -8.78
N ASP A 39 29.87 7.17 -8.59
CA ASP A 39 30.19 7.80 -7.30
C ASP A 39 28.95 8.40 -6.61
N SER A 40 27.76 8.28 -7.20
CA SER A 40 26.52 8.83 -6.66
C SER A 40 25.71 7.78 -5.92
N HIS A 41 25.26 8.10 -4.71
CA HIS A 41 24.32 7.26 -3.97
C HIS A 41 22.99 7.06 -4.73
N GLY A 42 22.63 7.97 -5.64
CA GLY A 42 21.45 7.86 -6.50
C GLY A 42 21.46 6.65 -7.45
N GLY A 43 22.65 6.22 -7.92
CA GLY A 43 22.82 5.11 -8.86
C GLY A 43 22.79 3.71 -8.24
N MET A 44 22.40 3.56 -6.97
CA MET A 44 22.26 2.26 -6.32
C MET A 44 21.12 1.43 -6.93
N ASP A 45 21.27 0.10 -6.88
CA ASP A 45 20.32 -0.89 -7.36
C ASP A 45 18.90 -0.64 -6.82
N ILE A 46 17.87 -0.84 -7.65
CA ILE A 46 16.47 -0.61 -7.30
C ILE A 46 16.03 -1.38 -6.04
N TYR A 47 16.60 -2.57 -5.82
CA TYR A 47 16.33 -3.36 -4.62
C TYR A 47 16.88 -2.73 -3.34
N PHE A 48 17.97 -1.96 -3.42
CA PHE A 48 18.45 -1.18 -2.27
C PHE A 48 17.41 -0.13 -1.87
N TRP A 49 16.85 0.59 -2.85
CA TRP A 49 15.82 1.59 -2.59
C TRP A 49 14.54 0.98 -2.05
N PHE A 50 14.14 -0.18 -2.58
CA PHE A 50 13.04 -0.96 -2.03
C PHE A 50 13.27 -1.32 -0.55
N LEU A 51 14.44 -1.85 -0.19
CA LEU A 51 14.78 -2.15 1.21
C LEU A 51 14.74 -0.89 2.09
N PHE A 52 15.19 0.26 1.57
CA PHE A 52 15.13 1.52 2.30
C PHE A 52 13.67 2.02 2.49
N MET A 53 12.79 1.80 1.52
CA MET A 53 11.35 2.07 1.67
C MET A 53 10.69 1.16 2.72
N LEU A 54 11.10 -0.12 2.82
CA LEU A 54 10.62 -1.01 3.88
C LEU A 54 10.92 -0.45 5.28
N GLN A 55 12.05 0.25 5.46
CA GLN A 55 12.38 0.90 6.72
C GLN A 55 11.35 1.98 7.09
N GLY A 56 10.85 2.73 6.11
CA GLY A 56 9.78 3.71 6.31
C GLY A 56 8.48 3.07 6.77
N ILE A 57 8.10 1.94 6.16
CA ILE A 57 6.90 1.17 6.54
C ILE A 57 7.05 0.60 7.96
N ALA A 58 8.22 0.07 8.30
CA ALA A 58 8.51 -0.43 9.64
C ALA A 58 8.41 0.69 10.69
N PHE A 59 8.91 1.90 10.39
CA PHE A 59 8.72 3.07 11.26
C PHE A 59 7.24 3.38 11.47
N ALA A 60 6.45 3.47 10.39
CA ALA A 60 5.02 3.72 10.48
C ALA A 60 4.29 2.65 11.32
N ALA A 61 4.68 1.38 11.18
CA ALA A 61 4.14 0.27 11.97
C ALA A 61 4.47 0.36 13.46
N VAL A 62 5.69 0.78 13.83
CA VAL A 62 6.09 0.99 15.23
C VAL A 62 5.24 2.08 15.88
N GLY A 63 4.93 3.16 15.16
CA GLY A 63 4.04 4.22 15.64
C GLY A 63 2.66 3.72 16.05
N ALA A 64 2.01 2.96 15.15
CA ALA A 64 0.71 2.38 15.42
C ALA A 64 0.77 1.33 16.54
N ALA A 65 1.84 0.53 16.59
CA ALA A 65 2.06 -0.44 17.66
C ALA A 65 2.19 0.24 19.03
N TYR A 66 2.87 1.38 19.10
CA TYR A 66 3.02 2.15 20.34
C TYR A 66 1.66 2.67 20.85
N ASP A 67 0.87 3.31 19.98
CA ASP A 67 -0.42 3.91 20.39
C ASP A 67 -1.52 2.86 20.61
N HIS A 68 -1.52 1.77 19.85
CA HIS A 68 -2.64 0.81 19.82
C HIS A 68 -2.28 -0.63 20.21
N HIS A 69 -1.12 -0.87 20.84
CA HIS A 69 -0.59 -2.23 21.11
C HIS A 69 -1.65 -3.20 21.66
N ARG A 70 -2.38 -2.82 22.72
CA ARG A 70 -3.35 -3.72 23.36
C ARG A 70 -4.43 -4.14 22.38
N ARG A 71 -4.93 -3.19 21.58
CA ARG A 71 -6.00 -3.43 20.61
C ARG A 71 -5.52 -4.23 19.41
N LEU A 72 -4.30 -3.97 18.93
CA LEU A 72 -3.67 -4.78 17.89
C LEU A 72 -3.51 -6.25 18.31
N MET A 73 -3.26 -6.51 19.59
CA MET A 73 -3.14 -7.87 20.12
C MET A 73 -4.49 -8.54 20.43
N SER A 74 -5.51 -7.77 20.82
CA SER A 74 -6.80 -8.31 21.25
C SER A 74 -7.89 -8.33 20.18
N ASP A 75 -7.79 -7.49 19.14
CA ASP A 75 -8.79 -7.34 18.09
C ASP A 75 -8.16 -7.66 16.73
N ALA A 76 -8.34 -8.91 16.29
CA ALA A 76 -7.80 -9.40 15.03
C ALA A 76 -8.35 -8.64 13.80
N ALA A 77 -9.57 -8.09 13.87
CA ALA A 77 -10.13 -7.31 12.77
C ALA A 77 -9.47 -5.93 12.69
N PHE A 78 -9.15 -5.33 13.84
CA PHE A 78 -8.38 -4.09 13.90
C PHE A 78 -6.94 -4.29 13.40
N ALA A 79 -6.26 -5.35 13.84
CA ALA A 79 -4.90 -5.68 13.37
C ALA A 79 -4.85 -5.94 11.86
N LYS A 80 -5.77 -6.75 11.32
CA LYS A 80 -5.89 -6.99 9.88
C LYS A 80 -6.14 -5.70 9.10
N ARG A 81 -6.85 -4.73 9.68
CA ARG A 81 -7.09 -3.44 9.02
C ARG A 81 -5.81 -2.63 8.87
N TYR A 82 -4.98 -2.58 9.91
CA TYR A 82 -3.65 -1.97 9.84
C TYR A 82 -2.74 -2.69 8.85
N LEU A 83 -2.76 -4.03 8.85
CA LEU A 83 -2.00 -4.83 7.88
C LEU A 83 -2.38 -4.47 6.43
N VAL A 84 -3.69 -4.41 6.11
CA VAL A 84 -4.14 -3.98 4.78
C VAL A 84 -3.63 -2.58 4.45
N GLY A 85 -3.71 -1.64 5.40
CA GLY A 85 -3.18 -0.28 5.22
C GLY A 85 -1.70 -0.27 4.85
N TYR A 86 -0.86 -1.01 5.61
CA TYR A 86 0.57 -1.09 5.34
C TYR A 86 0.91 -1.83 4.04
N LEU A 87 0.14 -2.84 3.65
CA LEU A 87 0.33 -3.51 2.37
C LEU A 87 -0.01 -2.58 1.19
N PHE A 88 -1.00 -1.70 1.33
CA PHE A 88 -1.29 -0.65 0.36
C PHE A 88 -0.14 0.37 0.25
N ILE A 89 0.43 0.80 1.39
CA ILE A 89 1.61 1.69 1.37
C ILE A 89 2.80 0.99 0.71
N LEU A 90 3.01 -0.29 1.02
CA LEU A 90 4.09 -1.10 0.46
C LEU A 90 3.99 -1.20 -1.06
N ASP A 91 2.82 -1.60 -1.57
CA ASP A 91 2.62 -1.76 -3.00
C ASP A 91 2.67 -0.41 -3.73
N GLY A 92 2.13 0.65 -3.12
CA GLY A 92 2.30 2.01 -3.63
C GLY A 92 3.77 2.46 -3.68
N ALA A 93 4.59 2.08 -2.70
CA ALA A 93 6.03 2.34 -2.74
C ALA A 93 6.75 1.55 -3.86
N ILE A 94 6.32 0.30 -4.11
CA ILE A 94 6.82 -0.49 -5.24
C ILE A 94 6.43 0.16 -6.57
N HIS A 95 5.19 0.62 -6.71
CA HIS A 95 4.74 1.32 -7.92
C HIS A 95 5.43 2.68 -8.13
N LEU A 96 5.86 3.38 -7.06
CA LEU A 96 6.73 4.55 -7.18
C LEU A 96 8.10 4.19 -7.79
N LEU A 97 8.67 3.04 -7.44
CA LEU A 97 9.91 2.56 -8.05
C LEU A 97 9.68 2.14 -9.51
N ALA A 98 8.57 1.45 -9.78
CA ALA A 98 8.19 1.09 -11.15
C ALA A 98 7.96 2.32 -12.03
N PHE A 99 7.40 3.40 -11.49
CA PHE A 99 7.30 4.70 -12.17
C PHE A 99 8.67 5.16 -12.67
N ASN A 100 9.70 5.12 -11.82
CA ASN A 100 11.05 5.55 -12.19
C ASN A 100 11.65 4.67 -13.30
N GLU A 101 11.43 3.35 -13.27
CA GLU A 101 11.90 2.43 -14.32
C GLU A 101 11.25 2.71 -15.68
N HIS A 102 9.99 3.13 -15.68
CA HIS A 102 9.24 3.35 -16.92
C HIS A 102 9.40 4.76 -17.50
N LEU A 103 10.08 5.68 -16.82
CA LEU A 103 10.22 7.09 -17.23
C LEU A 103 10.75 7.28 -18.65
N ILE A 104 11.61 6.38 -19.11
CA ILE A 104 12.28 6.48 -20.41
C ILE A 104 11.66 5.50 -21.43
N SER A 105 11.01 4.43 -20.96
CA SER A 105 10.51 3.35 -21.82
C SER A 105 9.03 3.46 -22.17
N SER A 106 8.16 4.00 -21.29
CA SER A 106 6.71 3.95 -21.52
C SER A 106 5.94 5.11 -20.85
N THR A 107 5.51 6.09 -21.64
CA THR A 107 4.66 7.20 -21.19
C THR A 107 3.38 6.74 -20.50
N TYR A 108 2.76 5.66 -20.99
CA TYR A 108 1.49 5.18 -20.44
C TYR A 108 1.65 4.48 -19.09
N ALA A 109 2.72 3.70 -18.92
CA ALA A 109 3.06 3.12 -17.62
C ALA A 109 3.39 4.21 -16.60
N VAL A 110 4.12 5.25 -17.01
CA VAL A 110 4.42 6.43 -16.18
C VAL A 110 3.13 7.09 -15.68
N LEU A 111 2.20 7.42 -16.58
CA LEU A 111 0.91 8.03 -16.20
C LEU A 111 0.08 7.13 -15.29
N PHE A 112 0.12 5.82 -15.50
CA PHE A 112 -0.57 4.86 -14.65
C PHE A 112 0.00 4.89 -13.22
N PHE A 113 1.33 4.76 -13.07
CA PHE A 113 1.96 4.73 -11.76
C PHE A 113 2.00 6.11 -11.07
N GLU A 114 2.00 7.21 -11.82
CA GLU A 114 1.85 8.57 -11.28
C GLU A 114 0.55 8.71 -10.48
N VAL A 115 -0.52 8.04 -10.90
CA VAL A 115 -1.82 8.08 -10.24
C VAL A 115 -1.95 6.95 -9.21
N VAL A 116 -1.63 5.72 -9.59
CA VAL A 116 -1.88 4.53 -8.75
C VAL A 116 -1.05 4.57 -7.47
N SER A 117 0.23 4.96 -7.56
CA SER A 117 1.13 4.90 -6.41
C SER A 117 0.73 5.87 -5.30
N PRO A 118 0.46 7.16 -5.57
CA PRO A 118 -0.02 8.09 -4.54
C PRO A 118 -1.39 7.70 -4.01
N VAL A 119 -2.30 7.22 -4.86
CA VAL A 119 -3.62 6.74 -4.44
C VAL A 119 -3.47 5.58 -3.46
N GLN A 120 -2.62 4.60 -3.74
CA GLN A 120 -2.37 3.48 -2.84
C GLN A 120 -1.78 3.92 -1.50
N ILE A 121 -0.80 4.82 -1.50
CA ILE A 121 -0.20 5.34 -0.27
C ILE A 121 -1.26 6.09 0.57
N ILE A 122 -2.03 6.98 -0.06
CA ILE A 122 -3.12 7.72 0.61
C ILE A 122 -4.17 6.76 1.16
N LEU A 123 -4.61 5.78 0.37
CA LEU A 123 -5.55 4.77 0.82
C LEU A 123 -4.96 3.95 1.97
N GLY A 124 -3.70 3.57 1.92
CA GLY A 124 -3.04 2.82 2.97
C GLY A 124 -3.01 3.56 4.31
N VAL A 125 -2.82 4.87 4.29
CA VAL A 125 -2.95 5.76 5.47
C VAL A 125 -4.38 5.83 6.00
N LEU A 126 -5.36 5.89 5.10
CA LEU A 126 -6.76 6.11 5.46
C LEU A 126 -7.48 4.82 5.87
N ILE A 127 -7.17 3.67 5.26
CA ILE A 127 -7.85 2.38 5.45
C ILE A 127 -8.05 2.00 6.93
N PRO A 128 -7.05 2.15 7.84
CA PRO A 128 -7.23 1.90 9.28
C PRO A 128 -8.40 2.66 9.91
N HIS A 129 -8.74 3.82 9.34
CA HIS A 129 -9.71 4.77 9.85
C HIS A 129 -11.03 4.79 9.04
N LEU A 130 -11.06 4.15 7.87
CA LEU A 130 -12.23 4.13 6.99
C LEU A 130 -13.23 3.02 7.35
N SER A 131 -14.51 3.33 7.15
CA SER A 131 -15.63 2.40 7.35
C SER A 131 -15.47 1.09 6.57
N SER A 132 -15.96 0.00 7.16
CA SER A 132 -15.97 -1.34 6.58
C SER A 132 -16.76 -1.47 5.27
N ARG A 133 -17.65 -0.50 4.97
CA ARG A 133 -18.47 -0.52 3.75
C ARG A 133 -17.63 -0.47 2.46
N PHE A 134 -16.40 0.03 2.56
CA PHE A 134 -15.50 0.18 1.42
C PHE A 134 -14.58 -1.02 1.19
N ASP A 135 -14.62 -2.05 2.05
CA ASP A 135 -13.71 -3.21 1.97
C ASP A 135 -13.78 -3.90 0.60
N VAL A 136 -14.99 -3.98 0.02
CA VAL A 136 -15.20 -4.54 -1.32
C VAL A 136 -14.53 -3.67 -2.39
N ALA A 137 -14.60 -2.34 -2.26
CA ALA A 137 -13.97 -1.44 -3.22
C ALA A 137 -12.45 -1.59 -3.22
N TRP A 138 -11.84 -1.73 -2.03
CA TRP A 138 -10.40 -1.98 -1.91
C TRP A 138 -9.99 -3.33 -2.48
N LEU A 139 -10.82 -4.36 -2.31
CA LEU A 139 -10.59 -5.66 -2.92
C LEU A 139 -10.69 -5.60 -4.45
N LEU A 140 -11.71 -4.95 -4.99
CA LEU A 140 -11.87 -4.75 -6.43
C LEU A 140 -10.73 -3.95 -7.03
N PHE A 141 -10.27 -2.91 -6.33
CA PHE A 141 -9.09 -2.14 -6.74
C PHE A 141 -7.83 -3.01 -6.78
N THR A 142 -7.59 -3.83 -5.74
CA THR A 142 -6.46 -4.77 -5.70
C THR A 142 -6.53 -5.79 -6.85
N LEU A 143 -7.70 -6.37 -7.09
CA LEU A 143 -7.92 -7.32 -8.19
C LEU A 143 -7.75 -6.66 -9.56
N PHE A 144 -8.15 -5.40 -9.71
CA PHE A 144 -7.92 -4.63 -10.92
C PHE A 144 -6.42 -4.48 -11.21
N LEU A 145 -5.59 -4.18 -10.21
CA LEU A 145 -4.14 -4.03 -10.42
C LEU A 145 -3.46 -5.36 -10.81
N ILE A 146 -3.89 -6.48 -10.20
CA ILE A 146 -3.45 -7.83 -10.60
C ILE A 146 -3.87 -8.10 -12.05
N ALA A 147 -5.12 -7.83 -12.39
CA ALA A 147 -5.64 -8.06 -13.73
C ALA A 147 -4.92 -7.19 -14.77
N ALA A 148 -4.68 -5.91 -14.48
CA ALA A 148 -3.95 -5.01 -15.36
C ALA A 148 -2.54 -5.53 -15.66
N TYR A 149 -1.84 -6.04 -14.65
CA TYR A 149 -0.54 -6.70 -14.83
C TYR A 149 -0.66 -7.94 -15.74
N VAL A 150 -1.58 -8.86 -15.45
CA VAL A 150 -1.74 -10.07 -16.27
C VAL A 150 -2.08 -9.72 -17.73
N VAL A 151 -2.98 -8.77 -17.96
CA VAL A 151 -3.42 -8.38 -19.30
C VAL A 151 -2.26 -7.75 -20.08
N THR A 152 -1.49 -6.84 -19.46
CA THR A 152 -0.31 -6.23 -20.13
C THR A 152 0.80 -7.24 -20.44
N ARG A 153 0.92 -8.34 -19.68
CA ARG A 153 1.91 -9.42 -19.89
C ARG A 153 1.42 -10.54 -20.81
N THR A 154 0.16 -10.50 -21.27
CA THR A 154 -0.43 -11.57 -22.09
C THR A 154 -0.81 -11.10 -23.48
N VAL A 155 -1.24 -9.85 -23.63
CA VAL A 155 -1.69 -9.30 -24.91
C VAL A 155 -1.18 -7.88 -25.08
N ALA A 156 -0.89 -7.50 -26.32
CA ALA A 156 -0.59 -6.11 -26.66
C ALA A 156 -1.88 -5.30 -26.60
N ILE A 157 -1.88 -4.24 -25.79
CA ILE A 157 -3.05 -3.39 -25.56
C ILE A 157 -2.74 -2.01 -26.12
N TRP A 158 -3.66 -1.44 -26.91
CA TRP A 158 -3.54 -0.03 -27.29
C TRP A 158 -3.78 0.86 -26.06
N PRO A 159 -2.95 1.88 -25.78
CA PRO A 159 -1.91 2.44 -26.65
C PRO A 159 -0.46 1.95 -26.38
N ILE A 160 -0.25 0.99 -25.48
CA ILE A 160 1.08 0.43 -25.17
C ILE A 160 1.69 -0.25 -26.42
N GLY A 161 0.87 -1.01 -27.17
CA GLY A 161 1.24 -1.55 -28.47
C GLY A 161 2.17 -2.77 -28.45
N GLU A 162 2.65 -3.16 -27.27
CA GLU A 162 3.49 -4.34 -27.06
C GLU A 162 3.09 -5.12 -25.82
N VAL A 163 3.59 -6.36 -25.72
CA VAL A 163 3.44 -7.19 -24.52
C VAL A 163 4.57 -6.82 -23.56
N GLU A 164 4.21 -6.37 -22.36
CA GLU A 164 5.15 -5.98 -21.32
C GLU A 164 5.94 -7.19 -20.82
N ALA A 165 7.20 -6.97 -20.47
CA ALA A 165 8.04 -8.01 -19.89
C ALA A 165 7.59 -8.38 -18.47
N VAL A 166 7.89 -9.62 -18.07
CA VAL A 166 7.81 -10.03 -16.66
C VAL A 166 9.08 -9.57 -15.97
N ASP A 167 8.95 -8.60 -15.09
CA ASP A 167 10.05 -8.03 -14.33
C ASP A 167 9.94 -8.43 -12.83
N PRO A 168 11.07 -8.53 -12.09
CA PRO A 168 11.03 -8.99 -10.71
C PRO A 168 10.28 -8.03 -9.77
N LEU A 169 10.34 -6.72 -10.01
CA LEU A 169 9.66 -5.73 -9.17
C LEU A 169 8.13 -5.87 -9.31
N GLY A 170 7.65 -6.08 -10.53
CA GLY A 170 6.27 -6.41 -10.85
C GLY A 170 5.80 -7.70 -10.18
N LEU A 171 6.63 -8.75 -10.16
CA LEU A 171 6.32 -9.98 -9.43
C LEU A 171 6.23 -9.76 -7.91
N ILE A 172 7.12 -8.95 -7.33
CA ILE A 172 7.08 -8.58 -5.90
C ILE A 172 5.79 -7.80 -5.61
N SER A 173 5.43 -6.80 -6.42
CA SER A 173 4.15 -6.09 -6.31
C SER A 173 2.96 -7.05 -6.36
N LYS A 174 2.91 -7.98 -7.32
CA LYS A 174 1.80 -8.95 -7.41
C LYS A 174 1.71 -9.85 -6.18
N ALA A 175 2.84 -10.21 -5.56
CA ALA A 175 2.84 -10.95 -4.30
C ALA A 175 2.23 -10.11 -3.17
N VAL A 176 2.57 -8.82 -3.08
CA VAL A 176 2.00 -7.89 -2.10
C VAL A 176 0.50 -7.66 -2.33
N GLU A 177 0.07 -7.48 -3.57
CA GLU A 177 -1.36 -7.35 -3.93
C GLU A 177 -2.13 -8.63 -3.59
N THR A 178 -1.56 -9.80 -3.87
CA THR A 178 -2.18 -11.10 -3.52
C THR A 178 -2.33 -11.23 -2.00
N ALA A 179 -1.29 -10.88 -1.23
CA ALA A 179 -1.35 -10.84 0.22
C ALA A 179 -2.39 -9.82 0.72
N THR A 180 -2.52 -8.68 0.06
CA THR A 180 -3.52 -7.64 0.35
C THR A 180 -4.93 -8.17 0.14
N GLY A 181 -5.20 -8.82 -1.00
CA GLY A 181 -6.48 -9.45 -1.31
C GLY A 181 -6.83 -10.51 -0.28
N ALA A 182 -5.89 -11.38 0.08
CA ALA A 182 -6.08 -12.39 1.12
C ALA A 182 -6.38 -11.77 2.50
N ALA A 183 -5.67 -10.71 2.88
CA ALA A 183 -5.90 -9.98 4.13
C ALA A 183 -7.29 -9.31 4.15
N LEU A 184 -7.72 -8.70 3.05
CA LEU A 184 -9.05 -8.11 2.89
C LEU A 184 -10.16 -9.17 3.00
N VAL A 185 -10.03 -10.29 2.29
CA VAL A 185 -10.98 -11.40 2.38
C VAL A 185 -11.04 -11.94 3.82
N SER A 186 -9.89 -12.14 4.45
CA SER A 186 -9.79 -12.60 5.85
C SER A 186 -10.40 -11.61 6.85
N LEU A 187 -10.26 -10.30 6.61
CA LEU A 187 -10.89 -9.25 7.41
C LEU A 187 -12.41 -9.27 7.26
N MET A 188 -12.91 -9.33 6.03
CA MET A 188 -14.34 -9.37 5.73
C MET A 188 -14.99 -10.61 6.32
N TRP A 189 -14.31 -11.76 6.24
CA TRP A 189 -14.80 -13.01 6.82
C TRP A 189 -14.89 -12.95 8.35
N ALA A 190 -13.84 -12.45 9.03
CA ALA A 190 -13.84 -12.29 10.48
C ALA A 190 -15.00 -11.40 10.98
N ARG A 191 -15.31 -10.32 10.24
CA ARG A 191 -16.44 -9.44 10.55
C ARG A 191 -17.80 -10.11 10.38
N ARG A 192 -17.95 -10.96 9.35
CA ARG A 192 -19.20 -11.71 9.12
C ARG A 192 -19.46 -12.72 10.24
N VAL A 193 -18.44 -13.49 10.64
CA VAL A 193 -18.54 -14.45 11.75
C VAL A 193 -18.87 -13.73 13.06
N GLY A 194 -18.20 -12.61 13.34
CA GLY A 194 -18.48 -11.81 14.54
C GLY A 194 -19.93 -11.30 14.59
N ARG A 195 -20.51 -10.89 13.45
CA ARG A 195 -21.93 -10.48 13.38
C ARG A 195 -22.92 -11.63 13.55
N ALA A 196 -22.60 -12.82 13.01
CA ALA A 196 -23.47 -13.98 13.13
C ALA A 196 -23.58 -14.50 14.57
N ASN A 197 -22.57 -14.25 15.40
CA ASN A 197 -22.54 -14.65 16.81
C ASN A 197 -23.19 -13.64 17.77
N LEU A 198 -23.75 -12.53 17.27
CA LEU A 198 -24.52 -11.61 18.09
C LEU A 198 -25.91 -12.22 18.37
N PRO A 199 -26.39 -12.23 19.63
CA PRO A 199 -27.75 -12.67 19.94
C PRO A 199 -28.75 -11.90 19.10
N SER A 200 -29.69 -12.60 18.46
CA SER A 200 -30.86 -11.97 17.86
C SER A 200 -31.56 -11.16 18.95
N ALA A 201 -31.73 -9.86 18.74
CA ALA A 201 -32.57 -9.04 19.60
C ALA A 201 -33.96 -9.70 19.62
N SER A 202 -34.32 -10.36 20.73
CA SER A 202 -35.65 -10.91 20.88
C SER A 202 -36.62 -9.74 20.77
N PRO A 203 -37.71 -9.85 19.99
CA PRO A 203 -38.81 -8.93 20.16
C PRO A 203 -39.25 -9.10 21.61
N THR A 204 -39.08 -8.04 22.41
CA THR A 204 -39.76 -7.95 23.69
C THR A 204 -41.23 -7.78 23.38
N ASP A 205 -41.92 -8.90 23.17
CA ASP A 205 -43.38 -8.95 23.22
C ASP A 205 -43.78 -8.57 24.65
N GLY A 206 -44.23 -7.34 24.81
CA GLY A 206 -44.91 -6.86 26.00
C GLY A 206 -46.43 -7.04 25.83
N PRO A 207 -47.15 -7.51 26.88
CA PRO A 207 -48.59 -7.75 26.86
C PRO A 207 -49.44 -6.47 26.68
#